data_AF-A0A1S2W7C6-F1
#
_entry.id   AF-A0A1S2W7C6-F1
#
_cell.length_a   1.000
_cell.length_b   1.000
_cell.length_c   1.000
_cell.angle_alpha   90.00
_cell.angle_beta   90.00
_cell.angle_gamma   90.00
#
_symmetry.space_group_name_H-M   'P 1'
#
loop_
_entity.id
_entity.type
_entity.pdbx_description
1 polymer ?
#
loop_
_entity_poly.entity_id
_entity_poly.type
_entity_poly.pdbx_seq_one_letter_code
_entity_poly.pdbx_strand_id
1 'polypeptide(L)'
;MNQIAAVLGGLQQKISHGSTFIQRKYNEIGQAKFNLPEPVTASSLAAFEAEFNQKLPSEYQTFLELHDGADLFILDDGLGLVLHSLDRVIEATNEAIEYELIHEDFDHYWVIGEINEGYLLINREFAKMEDTPYMYWVFHELSTEEADSIGQNFGTFLEYSIIAQGDVFWEFKDFSIEKDNYFVDEETPEEDVKPPISIRFVDSVRVEIEYPVSETNSYFTISIYEGKFEQEKLGMRYNEGRGFDKVIQSVRDHLSYEQYHFSSIRVFQREHLFQANEDQSGDPLARNLNPQRQGYRYDGYRAFADQLPRPLPGWK
;
A
#
# COMPACT_ATOMS: atom_id res chain seq x y z
N MET A 1 -6.43 -19.73 14.88
CA MET A 1 -6.47 -18.27 15.09
C MET A 1 -7.70 -17.80 14.34
N ASN A 2 -8.56 -17.00 14.95
CA ASN A 2 -9.80 -16.53 14.33
C ASN A 2 -9.47 -15.62 13.13
N GLN A 3 -10.03 -15.88 11.93
CA GLN A 3 -9.73 -15.12 10.70
C GLN A 3 -10.02 -13.63 10.88
N ILE A 4 -11.17 -13.29 11.45
CA ILE A 4 -11.58 -11.90 11.71
C ILE A 4 -10.54 -11.17 12.56
N ALA A 5 -10.12 -11.80 13.66
CA ALA A 5 -9.11 -11.21 14.55
C ALA A 5 -7.74 -11.03 13.86
N ALA A 6 -7.35 -11.97 12.99
CA ALA A 6 -6.09 -11.87 12.25
C ALA A 6 -6.13 -10.72 11.23
N VAL A 7 -7.23 -10.59 10.49
CA VAL A 7 -7.47 -9.53 9.50
C VAL A 7 -7.46 -8.15 10.17
N LEU A 8 -8.21 -7.99 11.26
CA LEU A 8 -8.26 -6.73 12.02
C LEU A 8 -6.91 -6.41 12.68
N GLY A 9 -6.19 -7.41 13.18
CA GLY A 9 -4.84 -7.22 13.72
C GLY A 9 -3.85 -6.70 12.66
N GLY A 10 -3.95 -7.18 11.43
CA GLY A 10 -3.19 -6.65 10.29
C GLY A 10 -3.53 -5.20 9.98
N LEU A 11 -4.82 -4.85 9.98
CA LEU A 11 -5.28 -3.47 9.79
C LEU A 11 -4.77 -2.54 10.90
N GLN A 12 -4.90 -2.94 12.17
CA GLN A 12 -4.40 -2.17 13.31
C GLN A 12 -2.89 -1.95 13.25
N GLN A 13 -2.12 -2.95 12.82
CA GLN A 13 -0.68 -2.78 12.56
C GLN A 13 -0.43 -1.76 11.46
N LYS A 14 -1.15 -1.84 10.33
CA LYS A 14 -1.05 -0.86 9.23
C LYS A 14 -1.33 0.57 9.71
N ILE A 15 -2.38 0.76 10.52
CA ILE A 15 -2.73 2.05 11.12
C ILE A 15 -1.63 2.55 12.04
N SER A 16 -1.12 1.69 12.93
CA SER A 16 -0.09 2.05 13.91
C SER A 16 1.25 2.47 13.27
N HIS A 17 1.57 1.95 12.08
CA HIS A 17 2.73 2.35 11.29
C HIS A 17 2.51 3.62 10.44
N GLY A 18 1.34 4.28 10.56
CA GLY A 18 1.01 5.49 9.81
C GLY A 18 0.67 5.26 8.33
N SER A 19 0.45 4.01 7.92
CA SER A 19 0.06 3.65 6.56
C SER A 19 -1.45 3.85 6.31
N THR A 20 -1.95 5.06 6.57
CA THR A 20 -3.37 5.42 6.42
C THR A 20 -3.64 6.30 5.20
N PHE A 21 -2.65 6.60 4.38
CA PHE A 21 -2.86 7.18 3.05
C PHE A 21 -3.35 6.09 2.08
N ILE A 22 -4.49 6.31 1.43
CA ILE A 22 -5.14 5.32 0.55
C ILE A 22 -5.41 5.88 -0.85
N GLN A 23 -5.65 4.97 -1.79
CA GLN A 23 -6.09 5.25 -3.15
C GLN A 23 -7.23 4.29 -3.53
N ARG A 24 -8.33 4.84 -4.05
CA ARG A 24 -9.50 4.13 -4.58
C ARG A 24 -9.65 4.34 -6.10
N LYS A 25 -10.74 3.82 -6.67
CA LYS A 25 -11.16 4.05 -8.06
C LYS A 25 -11.19 5.55 -8.40
N TYR A 26 -11.01 5.84 -9.69
CA TYR A 26 -10.96 7.21 -10.24
C TYR A 26 -9.94 8.16 -9.59
N ASN A 27 -8.87 7.61 -9.00
CA ASN A 27 -7.79 8.36 -8.35
C ASN A 27 -8.26 9.20 -7.16
N GLU A 28 -9.29 8.74 -6.45
CA GLU A 28 -9.64 9.25 -5.14
C GLU A 28 -8.55 8.86 -4.14
N ILE A 29 -7.82 9.86 -3.66
CA ILE A 29 -6.70 9.68 -2.74
C ILE A 29 -6.91 10.53 -1.50
N GLY A 30 -6.47 10.03 -0.35
CA GLY A 30 -6.60 10.79 0.89
C GLY A 30 -6.10 10.06 2.12
N GLN A 31 -6.10 10.78 3.24
CA GLN A 31 -5.80 10.21 4.54
C GLN A 31 -7.06 9.58 5.13
N ALA A 32 -7.09 8.25 5.20
CA ALA A 32 -8.20 7.53 5.77
C ALA A 32 -8.25 7.64 7.31
N LYS A 33 -9.47 7.76 7.83
CA LYS A 33 -9.81 7.69 9.24
C LYS A 33 -10.40 6.32 9.57
N PHE A 34 -10.16 5.88 10.79
CA PHE A 34 -10.59 4.58 11.29
C PHE A 34 -11.14 4.75 12.69
N ASN A 35 -12.24 4.06 12.98
CA ASN A 35 -12.84 3.95 14.30
C ASN A 35 -13.27 2.50 14.51
N LEU A 36 -12.81 1.90 15.60
CA LEU A 36 -13.08 0.52 15.98
C LEU A 36 -13.58 0.56 17.43
N PRO A 37 -14.90 0.68 17.65
CA PRO A 37 -15.51 0.75 18.98
C PRO A 37 -15.21 -0.47 19.85
N GLU A 38 -15.56 -0.37 21.13
CA GLU A 38 -15.49 -1.51 22.06
C GLU A 38 -16.45 -2.64 21.63
N PRO A 39 -16.20 -3.90 22.06
CA PRO A 39 -17.06 -5.03 21.79
C PRO A 39 -18.54 -4.83 22.14
N VAL A 40 -19.40 -5.50 21.38
CA VAL A 40 -20.84 -5.54 21.64
C VAL A 40 -21.15 -6.13 23.01
N THR A 41 -22.20 -5.60 23.66
CA THR A 41 -22.66 -6.14 24.93
C THR A 41 -23.49 -7.40 24.75
N ALA A 42 -23.46 -8.30 25.74
CA ALA A 42 -24.34 -9.48 25.75
C ALA A 42 -25.83 -9.11 25.73
N SER A 43 -26.21 -7.96 26.28
CA SER A 43 -27.57 -7.44 26.21
C SER A 43 -27.98 -7.03 24.79
N SER A 44 -27.11 -6.40 24.02
CA SER A 44 -27.39 -6.01 22.63
C SER A 44 -27.53 -7.24 21.74
N LEU A 45 -26.68 -8.26 21.92
CA LEU A 45 -26.81 -9.55 21.24
C LEU A 45 -28.15 -10.22 21.54
N ALA A 46 -28.56 -10.26 22.82
CA ALA A 46 -29.84 -10.83 23.22
C ALA A 46 -31.03 -10.03 22.67
N ALA A 47 -30.91 -8.70 22.57
CA ALA A 47 -31.95 -7.85 21.98
C ALA A 47 -32.10 -8.12 20.48
N PHE A 48 -30.98 -8.25 19.75
CA PHE A 48 -31.00 -8.62 18.33
C PHE A 48 -31.64 -9.98 18.09
N GLU A 49 -31.23 -11.01 18.84
CA GLU A 49 -31.80 -12.36 18.71
C GLU A 49 -33.29 -12.37 19.05
N ALA A 50 -33.74 -11.54 20.01
CA ALA A 50 -35.14 -11.42 20.37
C ALA A 50 -35.97 -10.72 19.29
N GLU A 51 -35.43 -9.68 18.65
CA GLU A 51 -36.11 -8.91 17.59
C GLU A 51 -36.32 -9.76 16.34
N PHE A 52 -35.27 -10.38 15.82
CA PHE A 52 -35.32 -11.10 14.54
C PHE A 52 -35.56 -12.60 14.68
N ASN A 53 -35.61 -13.12 15.91
CA ASN A 53 -35.76 -14.55 16.19
C ASN A 53 -34.75 -15.43 15.42
N GLN A 54 -33.55 -14.90 15.19
CA GLN A 54 -32.49 -15.54 14.44
C GLN A 54 -31.13 -15.14 15.01
N LYS A 55 -30.19 -16.09 14.98
CA LYS A 55 -28.80 -15.85 15.36
C LYS A 55 -28.02 -15.15 14.26
N LEU A 56 -27.03 -14.37 14.65
CA LEU A 56 -26.05 -13.80 13.72
C LEU A 56 -25.19 -14.91 13.09
N PRO A 57 -24.73 -14.74 11.84
CA PRO A 57 -23.69 -15.56 11.24
C PRO A 57 -22.44 -15.55 12.11
N SER A 58 -21.75 -16.68 12.21
CA SER A 58 -20.64 -16.84 13.17
C SER A 58 -19.49 -15.85 12.95
N GLU A 59 -19.16 -15.53 11.69
CA GLU A 59 -18.13 -14.56 11.33
C GLU A 59 -18.52 -13.12 11.71
N TYR A 60 -19.79 -12.74 11.49
CA TYR A 60 -20.28 -11.41 11.83
C TYR A 60 -20.44 -11.23 13.34
N GLN A 61 -20.93 -12.26 14.05
CA GLN A 61 -20.98 -12.27 15.51
C GLN A 61 -19.57 -12.13 16.10
N THR A 62 -18.59 -12.87 15.58
CA THR A 62 -17.19 -12.77 15.99
C THR A 62 -16.68 -11.33 15.85
N PHE A 63 -17.01 -10.65 14.75
CA PHE A 63 -16.63 -9.26 14.54
C PHE A 63 -17.24 -8.35 15.60
N LEU A 64 -18.53 -8.49 15.87
CA LEU A 64 -19.22 -7.68 16.89
C LEU A 64 -18.67 -7.93 18.30
N GLU A 65 -18.27 -9.16 18.61
CA GLU A 65 -17.58 -9.52 19.86
C GLU A 65 -16.18 -8.90 20.00
N LEU A 66 -15.62 -8.34 18.91
CA LEU A 66 -14.37 -7.58 18.93
C LEU A 66 -14.64 -6.06 18.87
N HIS A 67 -15.58 -5.63 18.03
CA HIS A 67 -15.92 -4.23 17.81
C HIS A 67 -17.42 -4.08 17.45
N ASP A 68 -18.16 -3.28 18.21
CA ASP A 68 -19.58 -3.00 17.94
C ASP A 68 -19.76 -1.99 16.79
N GLY A 69 -19.59 -2.47 15.57
CA GLY A 69 -19.51 -1.66 14.36
C GLY A 69 -18.07 -1.21 14.06
N ALA A 70 -17.90 -0.40 13.01
CA ALA A 70 -16.63 0.20 12.65
C ALA A 70 -16.79 1.28 11.58
N ASP A 71 -15.95 2.32 11.65
CA ASP A 71 -15.74 3.22 10.52
C ASP A 71 -14.38 2.90 9.92
N LEU A 72 -14.36 2.43 8.67
CA LEU A 72 -13.17 1.97 7.98
C LEU A 72 -12.93 2.78 6.72
N PHE A 73 -11.70 3.27 6.55
CA PHE A 73 -11.28 3.99 5.35
C PHE A 73 -12.07 5.29 5.09
N ILE A 74 -12.53 5.98 6.13
CA ILE A 74 -13.33 7.20 5.93
C ILE A 74 -12.44 8.34 5.42
N LEU A 75 -12.78 8.92 4.27
CA LEU A 75 -12.09 10.09 3.72
C LEU A 75 -12.69 11.41 4.26
N ASP A 76 -12.16 12.55 3.82
CA ASP A 76 -12.60 13.86 4.31
C ASP A 76 -14.00 14.28 3.84
N ASP A 77 -14.51 13.63 2.78
CA ASP A 77 -15.90 13.74 2.33
C ASP A 77 -16.89 12.96 3.21
N GLY A 78 -16.39 12.15 4.15
CA GLY A 78 -17.19 11.29 5.00
C GLY A 78 -17.54 9.93 4.39
N LEU A 79 -17.06 9.63 3.17
CA LEU A 79 -17.35 8.39 2.48
C LEU A 79 -16.31 7.30 2.79
N GLY A 80 -16.79 6.07 2.92
CA GLY A 80 -15.97 4.88 3.13
C GLY A 80 -16.83 3.70 3.51
N LEU A 81 -16.26 2.76 4.28
CA LEU A 81 -16.99 1.59 4.77
C LEU A 81 -17.42 1.82 6.22
N VAL A 82 -18.72 1.93 6.43
CA VAL A 82 -19.34 2.04 7.75
C VAL A 82 -20.03 0.72 8.06
N LEU A 83 -19.64 0.07 9.14
CA LEU A 83 -20.34 -1.07 9.73
C LEU A 83 -21.10 -0.56 10.96
N HIS A 84 -22.41 -0.73 10.94
CA HIS A 84 -23.27 -0.27 12.02
C HIS A 84 -23.01 -1.04 13.32
N SER A 85 -23.17 -0.34 14.44
CA SER A 85 -23.33 -1.01 15.74
C SER A 85 -24.59 -1.87 15.72
N LEU A 86 -24.65 -2.89 16.56
CA LEU A 86 -25.74 -3.86 16.53
C LEU A 86 -27.12 -3.21 16.80
N ASP A 87 -27.17 -2.21 17.68
CA ASP A 87 -28.39 -1.44 17.93
C ASP A 87 -28.82 -0.66 16.68
N ARG A 88 -27.88 -0.10 15.92
CA ARG A 88 -28.17 0.59 14.64
C ARG A 88 -28.57 -0.39 13.54
N VAL A 89 -28.08 -1.63 13.54
CA VAL A 89 -28.56 -2.67 12.61
C VAL A 89 -30.05 -2.94 12.82
N ILE A 90 -30.49 -3.05 14.07
CA ILE A 90 -31.91 -3.24 14.41
C ILE A 90 -32.72 -2.05 13.89
N GLU A 91 -32.30 -0.83 14.25
CA GLU A 91 -32.99 0.41 13.86
C GLU A 91 -33.05 0.56 12.33
N ALA A 92 -31.91 0.47 11.64
CA ALA A 92 -31.83 0.65 10.19
C ALA A 92 -32.61 -0.42 9.42
N THR A 93 -32.64 -1.66 9.91
CA THR A 93 -33.44 -2.72 9.28
C THR A 93 -34.93 -2.44 9.44
N ASN A 94 -35.38 -2.03 10.65
CA ASN A 94 -36.78 -1.71 10.89
C ASN A 94 -37.22 -0.45 10.12
N GLU A 95 -36.37 0.58 10.05
CA GLU A 95 -36.57 1.76 9.19
C GLU A 95 -36.71 1.34 7.71
N ALA A 96 -35.82 0.47 7.21
CA ALA A 96 -35.88 0.01 5.83
C ALA A 96 -37.15 -0.78 5.50
N ILE A 97 -37.69 -1.55 6.45
CA ILE A 97 -38.99 -2.21 6.32
C ILE A 97 -40.14 -1.19 6.34
N GLU A 98 -40.12 -0.24 7.29
CA GLU A 98 -41.18 0.78 7.42
C GLU A 98 -41.27 1.70 6.19
N TYR A 99 -40.13 2.04 5.59
CA TYR A 99 -40.05 2.88 4.40
C TYR A 99 -40.14 2.11 3.08
N GLU A 100 -40.51 0.81 3.12
CA GLU A 100 -40.66 -0.07 1.95
C GLU A 100 -39.39 -0.19 1.09
N LEU A 101 -38.20 0.11 1.65
CA LEU A 101 -36.91 -0.20 1.01
C LEU A 101 -36.65 -1.70 0.98
N ILE A 102 -37.05 -2.38 2.06
CA ILE A 102 -37.19 -3.82 2.14
C ILE A 102 -38.68 -4.14 1.95
N HIS A 103 -39.05 -4.59 0.75
CA HIS A 103 -40.42 -4.97 0.45
C HIS A 103 -40.81 -6.24 1.24
N GLU A 104 -42.09 -6.43 1.54
CA GLU A 104 -42.57 -7.58 2.35
C GLU A 104 -42.18 -8.94 1.76
N ASP A 105 -42.15 -9.05 0.42
CA ASP A 105 -41.73 -10.25 -0.32
C ASP A 105 -40.21 -10.47 -0.30
N PHE A 106 -39.45 -9.47 0.14
CA PHE A 106 -37.98 -9.45 0.19
C PHE A 106 -37.45 -9.13 1.60
N ASP A 107 -38.24 -9.40 2.66
CA ASP A 107 -37.89 -9.20 4.08
C ASP A 107 -36.87 -10.22 4.61
N HIS A 108 -35.81 -10.42 3.83
CA HIS A 108 -34.75 -11.37 4.08
C HIS A 108 -33.42 -10.67 4.31
N TYR A 109 -33.37 -9.37 4.54
CA TYR A 109 -32.12 -8.62 4.67
C TYR A 109 -31.97 -7.90 6.00
N TRP A 110 -30.78 -7.96 6.60
CA TRP A 110 -30.38 -7.00 7.63
C TRP A 110 -29.53 -5.91 7.02
N VAL A 111 -29.79 -4.66 7.39
CA VAL A 111 -28.96 -3.50 7.00
C VAL A 111 -27.82 -3.38 8.00
N ILE A 112 -26.64 -3.86 7.62
CA ILE A 112 -25.50 -3.98 8.56
C ILE A 112 -24.51 -2.82 8.48
N GLY A 113 -24.70 -1.91 7.53
CA GLY A 113 -23.76 -0.84 7.27
C GLY A 113 -24.01 -0.18 5.92
N GLU A 114 -23.05 0.64 5.54
CA GLU A 114 -23.05 1.43 4.32
C GLU A 114 -21.65 1.42 3.72
N ILE A 115 -21.58 1.46 2.40
CA ILE A 115 -20.33 1.69 1.69
C ILE A 115 -20.59 2.63 0.52
N ASN A 116 -19.92 3.79 0.56
CA ASN A 116 -20.13 4.89 -0.38
C ASN A 116 -21.61 5.30 -0.45
N GLU A 117 -22.29 5.01 -1.56
CA GLU A 117 -23.67 5.43 -1.86
C GLU A 117 -24.69 4.28 -1.73
N GLY A 118 -24.34 3.19 -1.04
CA GLY A 118 -25.26 2.06 -0.89
C GLY A 118 -25.20 1.33 0.44
N TYR A 119 -26.30 0.65 0.75
CA TYR A 119 -26.47 -0.18 1.93
C TYR A 119 -25.74 -1.51 1.78
N LEU A 120 -25.10 -1.93 2.86
CA LEU A 120 -24.49 -3.24 2.99
C LEU A 120 -25.46 -4.17 3.73
N LEU A 121 -25.74 -5.32 3.12
CA LEU A 121 -26.82 -6.20 3.54
C LEU A 121 -26.32 -7.62 3.85
N ILE A 122 -26.96 -8.27 4.83
CA ILE A 122 -26.88 -9.72 5.04
C ILE A 122 -28.21 -10.35 4.68
N ASN A 123 -28.21 -11.32 3.78
CA ASN A 123 -29.39 -12.15 3.52
C ASN A 123 -29.58 -13.17 4.67
N ARG A 124 -30.63 -12.98 5.48
CA ARG A 124 -31.01 -13.75 6.66
C ARG A 124 -31.25 -15.22 6.34
N GLU A 125 -31.84 -15.54 5.19
CA GLU A 125 -32.13 -16.93 4.83
C GLU A 125 -30.85 -17.69 4.45
N PHE A 126 -29.94 -17.04 3.72
CA PHE A 126 -28.66 -17.64 3.33
C PHE A 126 -27.66 -17.70 4.49
N ALA A 127 -27.72 -16.71 5.37
CA ALA A 127 -26.97 -16.66 6.63
C ALA A 127 -27.19 -17.87 7.57
N LYS A 128 -28.27 -18.64 7.38
CA LYS A 128 -28.51 -19.88 8.16
C LYS A 128 -27.54 -21.00 7.80
N MET A 129 -26.90 -20.93 6.62
CA MET A 129 -25.97 -21.92 6.10
C MET A 129 -24.62 -21.26 5.84
N GLU A 130 -23.64 -21.53 6.70
CA GLU A 130 -22.30 -20.90 6.64
C GLU A 130 -21.58 -21.14 5.29
N ASP A 131 -21.92 -22.17 4.53
CA ASP A 131 -21.32 -22.45 3.21
C ASP A 131 -21.97 -21.65 2.05
N THR A 132 -23.01 -20.85 2.32
CA THR A 132 -23.75 -20.08 1.30
C THR A 132 -23.40 -18.60 1.39
N PRO A 133 -22.86 -17.99 0.32
CA PRO A 133 -22.65 -16.55 0.25
C PRO A 133 -23.92 -15.75 0.59
N TYR A 134 -23.82 -14.87 1.58
CA TYR A 134 -24.97 -14.13 2.11
C TYR A 134 -24.78 -12.60 2.13
N MET A 135 -23.65 -12.07 1.64
CA MET A 135 -23.41 -10.62 1.58
C MET A 135 -23.98 -10.01 0.29
N TYR A 136 -24.72 -8.92 0.45
CA TYR A 136 -25.39 -8.18 -0.61
C TYR A 136 -25.15 -6.67 -0.47
N TRP A 137 -25.40 -5.94 -1.55
CA TRP A 137 -25.29 -4.48 -1.59
C TRP A 137 -26.38 -3.89 -2.48
N VAL A 138 -26.84 -2.68 -2.16
CA VAL A 138 -27.84 -1.97 -2.96
C VAL A 138 -27.63 -0.46 -2.85
N PHE A 139 -27.83 0.28 -3.95
CA PHE A 139 -27.81 1.74 -3.91
C PHE A 139 -28.89 2.30 -2.98
N HIS A 140 -28.62 3.43 -2.34
CA HIS A 140 -29.57 4.08 -1.42
C HIS A 140 -30.91 4.47 -2.09
N GLU A 141 -30.92 4.68 -3.40
CA GLU A 141 -32.15 5.02 -4.14
C GLU A 141 -32.97 3.81 -4.60
N LEU A 142 -32.47 2.59 -4.43
CA LEU A 142 -33.12 1.36 -4.90
C LEU A 142 -33.69 0.55 -3.74
N SER A 143 -34.56 -0.40 -4.07
CA SER A 143 -35.10 -1.36 -3.11
C SER A 143 -34.30 -2.66 -3.08
N THR A 144 -34.47 -3.49 -2.05
CA THR A 144 -33.74 -4.76 -1.94
C THR A 144 -34.13 -5.81 -2.99
N GLU A 145 -35.16 -5.58 -3.81
CA GLU A 145 -35.41 -6.37 -5.02
C GLU A 145 -34.24 -6.28 -6.01
N GLU A 146 -33.57 -5.13 -6.03
CA GLU A 146 -32.43 -4.81 -6.90
C GLU A 146 -31.09 -5.03 -6.19
N ALA A 147 -31.07 -5.74 -5.06
CA ALA A 147 -29.85 -5.99 -4.31
C ALA A 147 -28.89 -6.91 -5.08
N ASP A 148 -27.67 -6.43 -5.28
CA ASP A 148 -26.59 -7.16 -5.93
C ASP A 148 -25.87 -8.07 -4.95
N SER A 149 -25.65 -9.32 -5.36
CA SER A 149 -24.85 -10.27 -4.60
C SER A 149 -23.37 -9.89 -4.68
N ILE A 150 -22.76 -9.60 -3.53
CA ILE A 150 -21.29 -9.50 -3.40
C ILE A 150 -20.65 -10.88 -3.66
N GLY A 151 -21.37 -11.95 -3.35
CA GLY A 151 -20.96 -13.34 -3.62
C GLY A 151 -19.91 -13.85 -2.64
N GLN A 152 -19.92 -13.34 -1.40
CA GLN A 152 -19.04 -13.73 -0.30
C GLN A 152 -19.80 -13.78 1.04
N ASN A 153 -19.17 -14.36 2.06
CA ASN A 153 -19.57 -14.22 3.46
C ASN A 153 -18.87 -13.02 4.10
N PHE A 154 -19.26 -12.68 5.34
CA PHE A 154 -18.74 -11.49 6.04
C PHE A 154 -17.21 -11.49 6.20
N GLY A 155 -16.60 -12.63 6.56
CA GLY A 155 -15.16 -12.72 6.78
C GLY A 155 -14.35 -12.40 5.53
N THR A 156 -14.69 -13.03 4.41
CA THR A 156 -14.05 -12.76 3.11
C THR A 156 -14.34 -11.34 2.62
N PHE A 157 -15.57 -10.85 2.80
CA PHE A 157 -15.91 -9.46 2.49
C PHE A 157 -15.02 -8.48 3.26
N LEU A 158 -14.87 -8.64 4.57
CA LEU A 158 -14.07 -7.75 5.41
C LEU A 158 -12.60 -7.75 4.99
N GLU A 159 -12.03 -8.93 4.75
CA GLU A 159 -10.65 -9.08 4.29
C GLU A 159 -10.41 -8.36 2.96
N TYR A 160 -11.30 -8.58 1.98
CA TYR A 160 -11.18 -7.97 0.66
C TYR A 160 -11.44 -6.47 0.69
N SER A 161 -12.39 -5.99 1.49
CA SER A 161 -12.61 -4.56 1.73
C SER A 161 -11.36 -3.90 2.32
N ILE A 162 -10.63 -4.58 3.22
CA ILE A 162 -9.37 -4.05 3.76
C ILE A 162 -8.25 -4.00 2.72
N ILE A 163 -8.13 -5.04 1.88
CA ILE A 163 -7.16 -5.08 0.78
C ILE A 163 -7.46 -3.98 -0.25
N ALA A 164 -8.73 -3.80 -0.59
CA ALA A 164 -9.23 -2.79 -1.52
C ALA A 164 -9.35 -1.39 -0.89
N GLN A 165 -8.93 -1.20 0.36
CA GLN A 165 -8.92 0.11 1.03
C GLN A 165 -10.32 0.76 1.12
N GLY A 166 -11.35 -0.07 1.31
CA GLY A 166 -12.74 0.33 1.39
C GLY A 166 -13.38 0.66 0.04
N ASP A 167 -12.75 0.28 -1.08
CA ASP A 167 -13.38 0.37 -2.40
C ASP A 167 -14.33 -0.82 -2.66
N VAL A 168 -15.23 -0.65 -3.63
CA VAL A 168 -16.31 -1.57 -3.99
C VAL A 168 -15.75 -2.75 -4.80
N PHE A 169 -14.90 -3.57 -4.17
CA PHE A 169 -14.04 -4.55 -4.84
C PHE A 169 -14.79 -5.59 -5.68
N TRP A 170 -16.07 -5.82 -5.41
CA TRP A 170 -16.88 -6.77 -6.18
C TRP A 170 -17.19 -6.26 -7.60
N GLU A 171 -17.14 -4.95 -7.84
CA GLU A 171 -17.23 -4.33 -9.16
C GLU A 171 -15.97 -4.55 -10.01
N PHE A 172 -14.84 -4.92 -9.38
CA PHE A 172 -13.58 -5.15 -10.11
C PHE A 172 -13.64 -6.36 -11.04
N LYS A 173 -14.71 -7.16 -10.98
CA LYS A 173 -14.93 -8.29 -11.89
C LYS A 173 -15.14 -7.84 -13.33
N ASP A 174 -15.49 -6.57 -13.56
CA ASP A 174 -15.74 -6.00 -14.88
C ASP A 174 -14.52 -5.32 -15.51
N PHE A 175 -13.29 -5.77 -15.20
CA PHE A 175 -12.18 -5.61 -16.14
C PHE A 175 -12.38 -6.52 -17.36
N SER A 176 -13.52 -6.40 -18.03
CA SER A 176 -13.51 -6.61 -19.46
C SER A 176 -12.57 -5.54 -20.00
N ILE A 177 -11.51 -5.95 -20.71
CA ILE A 177 -10.90 -5.04 -21.66
C ILE A 177 -12.02 -4.81 -22.66
N GLU A 178 -12.85 -3.79 -22.43
CA GLU A 178 -13.72 -3.29 -23.47
C GLU A 178 -12.77 -3.04 -24.63
N LYS A 179 -12.86 -3.87 -25.66
CA LYS A 179 -12.48 -3.45 -27.00
C LYS A 179 -13.54 -2.47 -27.42
N ASP A 180 -13.61 -1.36 -26.70
CA ASP A 180 -14.50 -0.30 -27.05
C ASP A 180 -14.08 0.12 -28.44
N ASN A 181 -15.10 0.13 -29.31
CA ASN A 181 -15.02 0.54 -30.69
C ASN A 181 -14.65 2.02 -30.72
N TYR A 182 -13.38 2.33 -30.46
CA TYR A 182 -12.78 3.53 -30.99
C TYR A 182 -12.91 3.38 -32.50
N PHE A 183 -13.90 4.07 -33.06
CA PHE A 183 -13.81 4.52 -34.43
C PHE A 183 -12.51 5.31 -34.49
N VAL A 184 -11.44 4.65 -34.91
CA VAL A 184 -10.26 5.32 -35.39
C VAL A 184 -10.75 5.99 -36.67
N ASP A 185 -11.09 7.27 -36.59
CA ASP A 185 -11.09 8.11 -37.79
C ASP A 185 -9.74 7.84 -38.45
N GLU A 186 -9.75 7.30 -39.67
CA GLU A 186 -8.55 6.86 -40.43
C GLU A 186 -7.55 8.00 -40.73
N GLU A 187 -7.73 9.16 -40.11
CA GLU A 187 -6.82 10.30 -40.14
C GLU A 187 -6.57 10.85 -38.71
N THR A 188 -6.03 10.01 -37.81
CA THR A 188 -5.30 10.54 -36.66
C THR A 188 -3.85 10.78 -37.12
N PRO A 189 -3.28 12.00 -36.98
CA PRO A 189 -1.86 12.18 -37.21
C PRO A 189 -1.13 11.25 -36.24
N GLU A 190 -0.15 10.49 -36.73
CA GLU A 190 0.71 9.64 -35.90
C GLU A 190 1.37 10.50 -34.81
N GLU A 191 0.73 10.61 -33.65
CA GLU A 191 1.42 11.05 -32.46
C GLU A 191 2.34 9.91 -32.07
N ASP A 192 3.64 10.22 -32.07
CA ASP A 192 4.73 9.37 -31.59
C ASP A 192 4.54 9.13 -30.08
N VAL A 193 3.54 8.33 -29.70
CA VAL A 193 3.29 7.92 -28.32
C VAL A 193 4.44 7.00 -27.94
N LYS A 194 5.43 7.58 -27.23
CA LYS A 194 6.54 6.81 -26.69
C LYS A 194 5.98 5.66 -25.84
N PRO A 195 6.43 4.42 -26.08
CA PRO A 195 5.95 3.28 -25.31
C PRO A 195 6.17 3.53 -23.80
N PRO A 196 5.28 3.03 -22.94
CA PRO A 196 5.41 3.19 -21.50
C PRO A 196 6.78 2.68 -21.03
N ILE A 197 7.47 3.51 -20.27
CA ILE A 197 8.81 3.21 -19.76
C ILE A 197 8.67 2.03 -18.78
N SER A 198 9.35 0.91 -19.07
CA SER A 198 9.32 -0.25 -18.20
C SER A 198 9.98 0.09 -16.85
N ILE A 199 9.22 0.03 -15.77
CA ILE A 199 9.74 0.21 -14.40
C ILE A 199 10.58 -1.04 -14.03
N ARG A 200 11.84 -0.84 -13.66
CA ARG A 200 12.71 -1.87 -13.09
C ARG A 200 12.73 -1.76 -11.57
N PHE A 201 12.19 -2.78 -10.90
CA PHE A 201 12.34 -2.95 -9.47
C PHE A 201 13.70 -3.58 -9.17
N VAL A 202 14.49 -2.92 -8.31
CA VAL A 202 15.80 -3.40 -7.88
C VAL A 202 15.81 -3.47 -6.36
N ASP A 203 15.85 -4.68 -5.80
CA ASP A 203 15.75 -4.90 -4.35
C ASP A 203 16.85 -4.16 -3.56
N SER A 204 18.08 -4.10 -4.10
CA SER A 204 19.23 -3.50 -3.42
C SER A 204 20.21 -2.85 -4.41
N VAL A 205 20.70 -1.66 -4.03
CA VAL A 205 21.84 -1.02 -4.66
C VAL A 205 22.97 -0.83 -3.67
N ARG A 206 24.19 -1.15 -4.11
CA ARG A 206 25.43 -0.83 -3.42
C ARG A 206 26.24 0.15 -4.26
N VAL A 207 26.52 1.32 -3.70
CA VAL A 207 27.43 2.32 -4.26
C VAL A 207 28.74 2.26 -3.51
N GLU A 208 29.86 2.09 -4.21
CA GLU A 208 31.20 2.19 -3.66
C GLU A 208 31.88 3.43 -4.22
N ILE A 209 32.30 4.33 -3.35
CA ILE A 209 33.03 5.57 -3.65
C ILE A 209 34.45 5.40 -3.13
N GLU A 210 35.40 5.33 -4.06
CA GLU A 210 36.82 5.25 -3.77
C GLU A 210 37.49 6.60 -4.01
N TYR A 211 38.18 7.07 -2.98
CA TYR A 211 38.82 8.38 -2.96
C TYR A 211 40.11 8.37 -3.78
N PRO A 212 40.48 9.51 -4.39
CA PRO A 212 41.66 9.58 -5.23
C PRO A 212 42.96 9.41 -4.47
N VAL A 213 44.02 9.01 -5.18
CA VAL A 213 45.34 8.73 -4.61
C VAL A 213 46.18 10.00 -4.37
N SER A 214 45.92 11.09 -5.09
CA SER A 214 46.67 12.35 -4.98
C SER A 214 45.80 13.59 -5.23
N GLU A 215 46.15 14.74 -4.66
CA GLU A 215 45.45 16.02 -4.87
C GLU A 215 45.61 16.57 -6.30
N THR A 216 46.67 16.19 -7.01
CA THR A 216 47.08 16.79 -8.29
C THR A 216 46.41 16.13 -9.50
N ASN A 217 46.06 14.85 -9.45
CA ASN A 217 45.38 14.13 -10.54
C ASN A 217 44.26 13.21 -10.00
N SER A 218 43.29 13.82 -9.30
CA SER A 218 42.29 13.15 -8.46
C SER A 218 40.93 13.03 -9.14
N TYR A 219 40.52 11.82 -9.46
CA TYR A 219 39.11 11.48 -9.70
C TYR A 219 38.65 10.48 -8.64
N PHE A 220 37.39 10.60 -8.22
CA PHE A 220 36.75 9.57 -7.40
C PHE A 220 36.35 8.43 -8.32
N THR A 221 36.59 7.19 -7.91
CA THR A 221 36.05 6.04 -8.62
C THR A 221 34.75 5.63 -7.97
N ILE A 222 33.67 5.66 -8.75
CA ILE A 222 32.33 5.27 -8.32
C ILE A 222 32.01 3.92 -8.97
N SER A 223 31.60 2.94 -8.17
CA SER A 223 31.10 1.65 -8.64
C SER A 223 29.70 1.42 -8.10
N ILE A 224 28.72 1.19 -8.98
CA ILE A 224 27.32 0.96 -8.64
C ILE A 224 26.99 -0.49 -8.97
N TYR A 225 26.51 -1.19 -7.95
CA TYR A 225 26.08 -2.58 -8.02
C TYR A 225 24.58 -2.64 -7.80
N GLU A 226 23.89 -3.44 -8.61
CA GLU A 226 22.42 -3.57 -8.59
C GLU A 226 22.04 -5.05 -8.50
N GLY A 227 20.95 -5.36 -7.80
CA GLY A 227 20.37 -6.71 -7.78
C GLY A 227 19.65 -7.03 -6.48
N LYS A 228 19.70 -8.30 -6.08
CA LYS A 228 19.19 -8.75 -4.78
C LYS A 228 20.18 -8.43 -3.67
N PHE A 229 19.67 -8.21 -2.46
CA PHE A 229 20.51 -7.96 -1.28
C PHE A 229 21.59 -9.05 -1.14
N GLU A 230 22.86 -8.63 -1.03
CA GLU A 230 24.06 -9.49 -0.95
C GLU A 230 24.41 -10.29 -2.23
N GLN A 231 23.65 -10.11 -3.31
CA GLN A 231 23.91 -10.71 -4.62
C GLN A 231 23.98 -9.63 -5.71
N GLU A 232 24.36 -8.40 -5.34
CA GLU A 232 24.45 -7.29 -6.28
C GLU A 232 25.57 -7.51 -7.30
N LYS A 233 25.26 -7.28 -8.58
CA LYS A 233 26.23 -7.35 -9.69
C LYS A 233 26.65 -5.95 -10.08
N LEU A 234 27.91 -5.80 -10.49
CA LEU A 234 28.41 -4.52 -10.97
C LEU A 234 27.61 -4.10 -12.20
N GLY A 235 26.86 -3.01 -12.09
CA GLY A 235 26.12 -2.42 -13.20
C GLY A 235 26.99 -1.37 -13.91
N MET A 236 27.57 -0.46 -13.14
CA MET A 236 28.31 0.67 -13.68
C MET A 236 29.56 0.98 -12.87
N ARG A 237 30.62 1.42 -13.55
CA ARG A 237 31.82 1.97 -12.92
C ARG A 237 32.32 3.15 -13.73
N TYR A 238 32.55 4.28 -13.08
CA TYR A 238 33.02 5.49 -13.73
C TYR A 238 33.84 6.36 -12.76
N ASN A 239 34.51 7.35 -13.33
CA ASN A 239 35.32 8.30 -12.58
C ASN A 239 34.65 9.66 -12.59
N GLU A 240 34.50 10.27 -11.42
CA GLU A 240 33.93 11.61 -11.27
C GLU A 240 35.00 12.61 -10.86
N GLY A 241 34.87 13.84 -11.36
CA GLY A 241 35.85 14.90 -11.18
C GLY A 241 35.99 15.41 -9.73
N ARG A 242 36.75 16.50 -9.56
CA ARG A 242 37.05 17.06 -8.23
C ARG A 242 35.80 17.62 -7.53
N GLY A 243 35.73 17.38 -6.21
CA GLY A 243 34.70 17.87 -5.29
C GLY A 243 33.69 16.80 -4.91
N PHE A 244 33.62 16.46 -3.62
CA PHE A 244 32.74 15.38 -3.14
C PHE A 244 31.25 15.67 -3.37
N ASP A 245 30.83 16.94 -3.31
CA ASP A 245 29.45 17.32 -3.64
C ASP A 245 29.06 16.92 -5.06
N LYS A 246 29.99 17.04 -6.01
CA LYS A 246 29.77 16.63 -7.41
C LYS A 246 29.66 15.10 -7.54
N VAL A 247 30.49 14.37 -6.80
CA VAL A 247 30.44 12.90 -6.71
C VAL A 247 29.07 12.44 -6.23
N ILE A 248 28.58 13.03 -5.14
CA ILE A 248 27.28 12.67 -4.57
C ILE A 248 26.13 13.08 -5.47
N GLN A 249 26.20 14.25 -6.13
CA GLN A 249 25.18 14.65 -7.08
C GLN A 249 25.11 13.69 -8.28
N SER A 250 26.27 13.26 -8.81
CA SER A 250 26.36 12.28 -9.89
C SER A 250 25.71 10.93 -9.51
N VAL A 251 25.97 10.46 -8.28
CA VAL A 251 25.31 9.26 -7.74
C VAL A 251 23.80 9.49 -7.60
N ARG A 252 23.38 10.67 -7.12
CA ARG A 252 21.96 11.00 -6.96
C ARG A 252 21.22 11.01 -8.28
N ASP A 253 21.77 11.65 -9.30
CA ASP A 253 21.18 11.74 -10.64
C ASP A 253 21.02 10.35 -11.26
N HIS A 254 22.00 9.46 -11.03
CA HIS A 254 21.92 8.07 -11.46
C HIS A 254 20.83 7.28 -10.72
N LEU A 255 20.67 7.49 -9.42
CA LEU A 255 19.66 6.81 -8.63
C LEU A 255 18.26 7.45 -8.74
N SER A 256 18.14 8.62 -9.36
CA SER A 256 16.87 9.33 -9.55
C SER A 256 16.19 9.05 -10.88
N TYR A 257 16.79 8.25 -11.76
CA TYR A 257 16.15 7.89 -13.02
C TYR A 257 14.80 7.23 -12.76
N GLU A 258 13.73 7.77 -13.36
CA GLU A 258 12.31 7.39 -13.17
C GLU A 258 12.01 5.90 -13.35
N GLN A 259 12.96 5.14 -13.88
CA GLN A 259 12.85 3.73 -14.19
C GLN A 259 13.25 2.82 -13.02
N TYR A 260 13.87 3.35 -11.96
CA TYR A 260 14.44 2.54 -10.89
C TYR A 260 13.80 2.81 -9.53
N HIS A 261 13.20 1.78 -8.94
CA HIS A 261 12.76 1.78 -7.55
C HIS A 261 13.68 0.88 -6.73
N PHE A 262 14.39 1.50 -5.77
CA PHE A 262 15.32 0.82 -4.88
C PHE A 262 14.69 0.64 -3.49
N SER A 263 14.64 -0.60 -2.99
CA SER A 263 14.18 -0.86 -1.61
C SER A 263 15.27 -0.57 -0.58
N SER A 264 16.55 -0.73 -0.94
CA SER A 264 17.67 -0.46 -0.03
C SER A 264 18.85 0.11 -0.81
N ILE A 265 19.44 1.20 -0.31
CA ILE A 265 20.66 1.80 -0.86
C ILE A 265 21.76 1.72 0.19
N ARG A 266 22.92 1.16 -0.18
CA ARG A 266 24.12 1.11 0.66
C ARG A 266 25.23 1.92 0.02
N VAL A 267 25.81 2.87 0.73
CA VAL A 267 26.93 3.68 0.24
C VAL A 267 28.16 3.36 1.07
N PHE A 268 29.21 2.87 0.41
CA PHE A 268 30.51 2.62 1.01
C PHE A 268 31.52 3.63 0.49
N GLN A 269 32.22 4.27 1.40
CA GLN A 269 33.29 5.21 1.13
C GLN A 269 34.61 4.60 1.59
N ARG A 270 35.65 4.66 0.76
CA ARG A 270 36.98 4.15 1.14
C ARG A 270 38.11 4.98 0.57
N GLU A 271 39.17 5.14 1.36
CA GLU A 271 40.46 5.57 0.85
C GLU A 271 41.16 4.43 0.10
N HIS A 272 41.87 4.79 -0.97
CA HIS A 272 42.61 3.82 -1.78
C HIS A 272 43.68 3.11 -0.92
N LEU A 273 43.80 1.79 -1.08
CA LEU A 273 44.88 1.03 -0.45
C LEU A 273 46.16 1.17 -1.27
N PHE A 274 47.25 1.62 -0.65
CA PHE A 274 48.58 1.50 -1.26
C PHE A 274 49.06 0.05 -1.13
N GLN A 275 49.20 -0.66 -2.25
CA GLN A 275 50.11 -1.80 -2.30
C GLN A 275 51.51 -1.25 -2.56
N ALA A 276 52.48 -1.65 -1.73
CA ALA A 276 53.84 -1.20 -1.86
C ALA A 276 54.40 -1.60 -3.24
N ASN A 277 54.58 -0.64 -4.12
CA ASN A 277 55.54 -0.70 -5.23
C ASN A 277 56.11 0.70 -5.41
N GLU A 278 57.44 0.76 -5.50
CA GLU A 278 58.19 1.98 -5.81
C GLU A 278 57.80 2.44 -7.21
N ASP A 279 57.32 3.67 -7.36
CA ASP A 279 57.16 4.27 -8.68
C ASP A 279 58.22 5.35 -8.92
N GLN A 280 58.73 5.39 -10.15
CA GLN A 280 59.94 6.12 -10.56
C GLN A 280 59.74 7.65 -10.70
N SER A 281 58.64 8.22 -10.19
CA SER A 281 58.25 9.61 -10.40
C SER A 281 58.80 10.59 -9.36
N GLY A 282 59.37 10.11 -8.26
CA GLY A 282 59.98 10.97 -7.23
C GLY A 282 59.00 11.81 -6.41
N ASP A 283 57.69 11.64 -6.61
CA ASP A 283 56.68 12.23 -5.73
C ASP A 283 56.51 11.38 -4.46
N PRO A 284 56.50 11.97 -3.25
CA PRO A 284 56.26 11.23 -2.03
C PRO A 284 54.80 10.75 -2.02
N LEU A 285 54.56 9.48 -2.34
CA LEU A 285 53.28 8.82 -2.06
C LEU A 285 53.05 8.90 -0.56
N ALA A 286 52.04 9.67 -0.14
CA ALA A 286 51.59 9.71 1.24
C ALA A 286 51.14 8.30 1.63
N ARG A 287 51.96 7.57 2.40
CA ARG A 287 51.57 6.25 2.93
C ARG A 287 50.40 6.43 3.89
N ASN A 288 49.21 6.05 3.45
CA ASN A 288 48.08 5.94 4.34
C ASN A 288 48.16 4.61 5.11
N LEU A 289 48.69 4.67 6.33
CA LEU A 289 48.91 3.50 7.19
C LEU A 289 47.59 2.87 7.69
N ASN A 290 46.48 3.63 7.67
CA ASN A 290 45.16 3.19 8.12
C ASN A 290 44.07 3.81 7.23
N PRO A 291 43.79 3.22 6.04
CA PRO A 291 42.80 3.77 5.12
C PRO A 291 41.41 3.81 5.77
N GLN A 292 40.79 4.98 5.75
CA GLN A 292 39.45 5.20 6.28
C GLN A 292 38.41 4.48 5.43
N ARG A 293 37.41 3.90 6.10
CA ARG A 293 36.25 3.28 5.46
C ARG A 293 34.98 3.61 6.24
N GLN A 294 33.92 3.92 5.52
CA GLN A 294 32.62 4.21 6.11
C GLN A 294 31.50 3.62 5.26
N GLY A 295 30.47 3.08 5.92
CA GLY A 295 29.29 2.52 5.27
C GLY A 295 28.03 3.21 5.79
N TYR A 296 27.12 3.51 4.88
CA TYR A 296 25.81 4.08 5.15
C TYR A 296 24.74 3.18 4.55
N ARG A 297 23.58 3.10 5.21
CA ARG A 297 22.42 2.36 4.73
C ARG A 297 21.21 3.27 4.76
N TYR A 298 20.44 3.22 3.69
CA TYR A 298 19.25 4.02 3.47
C TYR A 298 18.08 3.12 3.06
N ASP A 299 16.89 3.44 3.56
CA ASP A 299 15.64 2.78 3.22
C ASP A 299 15.03 3.46 1.99
N GLY A 300 15.51 3.03 0.82
CA GLY A 300 15.16 3.58 -0.48
C GLY A 300 15.71 4.96 -0.81
N TYR A 301 15.33 5.46 -1.99
CA TYR A 301 15.89 6.69 -2.59
C TYR A 301 15.59 7.96 -1.80
N ARG A 302 14.37 8.11 -1.26
CA ARG A 302 14.01 9.31 -0.48
C ARG A 302 14.93 9.50 0.74
N ALA A 303 15.15 8.43 1.52
CA ALA A 303 16.04 8.47 2.68
C ALA A 303 17.48 8.84 2.30
N PHE A 304 17.98 8.33 1.18
CA PHE A 304 19.28 8.71 0.64
C PHE A 304 19.33 10.18 0.22
N ALA A 305 18.32 10.66 -0.52
CA ALA A 305 18.25 12.01 -1.04
C ALA A 305 18.13 13.08 0.06
N ASP A 306 17.46 12.76 1.18
CA ASP A 306 17.29 13.66 2.33
C ASP A 306 18.53 13.69 3.23
N GLN A 307 19.31 12.60 3.28
CA GLN A 307 20.47 12.44 4.17
C GLN A 307 21.71 12.00 3.40
N LEU A 308 22.16 12.86 2.49
CA LEU A 308 23.33 12.60 1.66
C LEU A 308 24.57 12.25 2.52
N PRO A 309 25.39 11.27 2.10
CA PRO A 309 26.62 10.95 2.79
C PRO A 309 27.55 12.16 2.80
N ARG A 310 28.31 12.30 3.89
CA ARG A 310 29.34 13.34 4.01
C ARG A 310 30.70 12.77 3.58
N PRO A 311 31.66 13.62 3.18
CA PRO A 311 33.00 13.15 2.87
C PRO A 311 33.67 12.55 4.11
N LEU A 312 34.64 11.66 3.88
CA LEU A 312 35.45 11.08 4.94
C LEU A 312 36.19 12.21 5.69
N PRO A 313 36.37 12.09 7.02
CA PRO A 313 37.10 13.08 7.81
C PRO A 313 38.45 13.47 7.18
N GLY A 314 38.62 14.79 6.95
CA GLY A 314 39.81 15.36 6.30
C GLY A 314 39.69 15.62 4.80
N TRP A 315 38.64 15.09 4.15
CA TRP A 315 38.34 15.34 2.74
C TRP A 315 37.29 16.45 2.56
N LYS A 316 37.36 17.14 1.42
CA LYS A 316 36.44 18.22 1.02
C LYS A 316 35.73 17.88 -0.28
#